data_AF-A0A7X0U739-F1
#
_entry.id   AF-A0A7X0U739-F1
#
_cell.length_a   1.000
_cell.length_b   1.000
_cell.length_c   1.000
_cell.angle_alpha   90.00
_cell.angle_beta   90.00
_cell.angle_gamma   90.00
#
_symmetry.space_group_name_H-M   'P 1'
#
loop_
_entity.id
_entity.type
_entity.pdbx_description
1 polymer ?
#
loop_
_entity_poly.entity_id
_entity_poly.type
_entity_poly.pdbx_seq_one_letter_code
_entity_poly.pdbx_strand_id
1 'polypeptide(L)' 'MPTAYVITALVTIAANTFSGFAAMTRLKPIMRTLGPAPHRAGVPESWLVWPIGALKALGALGLAVGLLGVPLR' A
#
# COMPACT_ATOMS: atom_id res chain seq x y z
N MET A 1 11.37 -21.96 -0.14
CA MET A 1 11.31 -20.62 0.49
C MET A 1 11.02 -20.78 1.97
N PRO A 2 11.65 -20.01 2.88
CA PRO A 2 11.36 -20.07 4.31
C PRO A 2 9.90 -19.71 4.60
N THR A 3 9.25 -20.40 5.54
CA THR A 3 7.85 -20.11 5.92
C THR A 3 7.66 -18.67 6.40
N ALA A 4 8.63 -18.16 7.19
CA ALA A 4 8.63 -16.78 7.65
C ALA A 4 8.63 -15.77 6.50
N TYR A 5 9.37 -16.06 5.41
CA TYR A 5 9.37 -15.23 4.22
C TYR A 5 7.99 -15.17 3.57
N VAL A 6 7.34 -16.32 3.36
CA VAL A 6 6.02 -16.39 2.71
C VAL A 6 4.97 -15.65 3.54
N ILE A 7 4.95 -15.87 4.85
CA ILE A 7 4.02 -15.17 5.75
C ILE A 7 4.25 -13.66 5.69
N THR A 8 5.50 -13.22 5.80
CA THR A 8 5.84 -11.79 5.74
C THR A 8 5.42 -11.19 4.41
N ALA A 9 5.66 -11.91 3.30
CA ALA A 9 5.28 -11.46 1.97
C ALA A 9 3.76 -11.29 1.85
N LEU A 10 2.98 -12.29 2.26
CA LEU A 10 1.52 -12.26 2.20
C LEU A 10 0.93 -11.14 3.08
N VAL A 11 1.42 -10.97 4.30
CA VAL A 11 0.99 -9.87 5.19
C VAL A 11 1.34 -8.52 4.56
N THR A 12 2.54 -8.38 3.98
CA THR A 12 2.98 -7.16 3.31
C THR A 12 2.11 -6.84 2.10
N ILE A 13 1.78 -7.83 1.28
CA ILE A 13 0.87 -7.68 0.14
C ILE A 13 -0.50 -7.20 0.62
N ALA A 14 -1.09 -7.87 1.61
CA ALA A 14 -2.41 -7.54 2.14
C ALA A 14 -2.46 -6.12 2.72
N ALA A 15 -1.49 -5.77 3.58
CA ALA A 15 -1.42 -4.47 4.23
C ALA A 15 -1.22 -3.32 3.22
N ASN A 16 -0.32 -3.48 2.24
CA ASN A 16 -0.07 -2.44 1.24
C ASN A 16 -1.20 -2.31 0.23
N THR A 17 -1.83 -3.43 -0.18
CA THR A 17 -2.99 -3.41 -1.07
C THR A 17 -4.14 -2.68 -0.40
N PHE A 18 -4.50 -3.07 0.83
CA PHE A 18 -5.57 -2.43 1.57
C PHE A 18 -5.28 -0.95 1.84
N SER A 19 -4.09 -0.63 2.35
CA SER A 19 -3.71 0.74 2.68
C SER A 19 -3.62 1.63 1.44
N GLY A 20 -3.02 1.14 0.35
CA GLY A 20 -2.92 1.86 -0.91
C GLY A 20 -4.30 2.10 -1.53
N PHE A 21 -5.13 1.06 -1.61
CA PHE A 21 -6.48 1.16 -2.13
C PHE A 21 -7.36 2.12 -1.31
N ALA A 22 -7.32 2.01 0.03
CA ALA A 22 -8.04 2.91 0.93
C ALA A 22 -7.62 4.38 0.75
N ALA A 23 -6.33 4.64 0.56
CA ALA A 23 -5.81 5.99 0.35
C ALA A 23 -6.25 6.55 -1.02
N MET A 24 -6.13 5.75 -2.09
CA MET A 24 -6.51 6.16 -3.45
C MET A 24 -8.01 6.38 -3.60
N THR A 25 -8.83 5.54 -2.97
CA THR A 25 -10.30 5.64 -3.02
C THR A 25 -10.87 6.60 -1.97
N ARG A 26 -10.03 7.19 -1.12
CA ARG A 26 -10.45 8.05 0.00
C ARG A 26 -11.57 7.42 0.82
N LEU A 27 -11.37 6.15 1.20
CA LEU A 27 -12.39 5.34 1.87
C LEU A 27 -12.93 6.07 3.10
N LYS A 28 -14.23 6.44 3.07
CA LYS A 28 -14.85 7.37 4.04
C LYS A 28 -14.58 7.01 5.51
N PRO A 29 -14.75 5.75 5.96
CA PRO A 29 -14.42 5.34 7.33
C PRO A 29 -12.97 5.68 7.75
N ILE A 30 -12.01 5.51 6.84
CA ILE A 30 -10.58 5.75 7.12
C ILE A 30 -10.27 7.24 7.07
N MET A 31 -10.86 7.99 6.13
CA MET A 31 -10.64 9.44 6.04
C MET A 31 -11.19 10.21 7.25
N ARG A 32 -12.17 9.66 7.98
CA ARG A 32 -12.62 10.25 9.25
C ARG A 32 -11.51 10.34 10.29
N THR A 33 -10.59 9.37 10.32
CA THR A 33 -9.49 9.34 11.28
C THR A 33 -8.21 9.93 10.68
N LEU A 34 -7.93 9.65 9.41
CA LEU A 34 -6.69 10.02 8.72
C LEU A 34 -6.72 11.37 8.01
N GLY A 35 -7.90 11.92 7.72
CA GLY A 35 -8.08 13.18 6.97
C GLY A 35 -7.28 14.37 7.53
N PRO A 36 -7.16 14.57 8.85
CA PRO A 36 -6.39 15.69 9.39
C PRO A 36 -4.87 15.43 9.44
N ALA A 37 -4.41 14.20 9.17
CA ALA A 37 -2.99 13.84 9.29
C ALA A 37 -2.10 14.47 8.18
N PRO A 38 -2.49 14.47 6.89
CA PRO A 38 -1.73 15.15 5.84
C PRO A 38 -1.50 16.63 6.14
N HIS A 39 -2.55 17.33 6.58
CA HIS A 39 -2.45 18.74 6.92
C HIS A 39 -1.51 18.99 8.10
N ARG A 40 -1.63 18.19 9.17
CA ARG A 40 -0.71 18.24 10.33
C ARG A 40 0.75 17.96 9.97
N ALA A 41 0.98 17.12 8.96
CA ALA A 41 2.31 16.78 8.46
C ALA A 41 2.80 17.73 7.34
N GLY A 42 2.02 18.76 6.98
CA GLY A 42 2.39 19.71 5.93
C GLY A 42 2.43 19.10 4.52
N VAL A 43 1.80 17.94 4.31
CA VAL A 43 1.78 17.24 3.02
C VAL A 43 0.44 17.40 2.30
N PRO A 44 0.45 17.61 0.97
CA PRO A 44 -0.77 17.72 0.19
C PRO A 44 -1.63 16.46 0.28
N GLU A 45 -2.95 16.61 0.36
CA GLU A 45 -3.87 15.47 0.29
C GLU A 45 -3.78 14.68 -1.02
N SER A 46 -3.28 15.29 -2.10
CA SER A 46 -3.02 14.59 -3.37
C SER A 46 -2.03 13.44 -3.19
N TRP A 47 -1.15 13.50 -2.19
CA TRP A 47 -0.17 12.46 -1.88
C TRP A 47 -0.81 11.14 -1.47
N LEU A 48 -2.05 11.15 -0.96
CA LEU A 48 -2.80 9.93 -0.67
C LEU A 48 -3.00 9.06 -1.91
N VAL A 49 -3.13 9.68 -3.09
CA VAL A 49 -3.22 8.97 -4.37
C VAL A 49 -1.81 8.80 -4.95
N TRP A 50 -1.15 9.92 -5.28
CA TRP A 50 0.21 9.93 -5.82
C TRP A 50 1.10 10.87 -4.99
N PRO A 51 2.19 10.37 -4.36
CA PRO A 51 2.81 9.08 -4.63
C PRO A 51 2.41 7.92 -3.68
N ILE A 52 1.84 8.19 -2.50
CA ILE A 52 1.79 7.20 -1.41
C ILE A 52 0.91 6.00 -1.75
N GLY A 53 -0.32 6.22 -2.20
CA GLY A 53 -1.27 5.15 -2.50
C GLY A 53 -0.80 4.28 -3.66
N ALA A 54 -0.35 4.92 -4.74
CA ALA A 54 0.17 4.25 -5.93
C ALA A 54 1.42 3.41 -5.63
N LEU A 55 2.40 3.96 -4.91
CA LEU A 55 3.62 3.21 -4.58
C LEU A 55 3.35 2.00 -3.70
N LYS A 56 2.40 2.08 -2.76
CA LYS A 56 1.95 0.92 -1.97
C LYS A 56 1.33 -0.16 -2.84
N ALA A 57 0.44 0.23 -3.75
CA ALA A 57 -0.20 -0.71 -4.67
C ALA A 57 0.82 -1.37 -5.62
N LEU A 58 1.75 -0.58 -6.17
CA LEU A 58 2.84 -1.07 -7.02
C LEU A 58 3.80 -2.00 -6.25
N GLY A 59 4.15 -1.65 -5.02
CA GLY A 59 4.97 -2.52 -4.16
C GLY A 59 4.29 -3.85 -3.83
N ALA A 60 2.98 -3.82 -3.52
CA ALA A 60 2.19 -5.04 -3.32
C ALA A 60 2.12 -5.89 -4.60
N LEU A 61 1.91 -5.25 -5.75
CA LEU A 61 1.88 -5.93 -7.05
C LEU A 61 3.24 -6.58 -7.36
N GLY A 62 4.34 -5.84 -7.21
CA GLY A 62 5.69 -6.37 -7.43
C GLY A 62 6.01 -7.56 -6.53
N LEU A 63 5.61 -7.50 -5.26
CA LEU A 63 5.80 -8.60 -4.31
C LEU A 63 4.93 -9.82 -4.66
N ALA A 64 3.69 -9.62 -5.12
CA ALA A 64 2.83 -10.70 -5.58
C ALA A 64 3.41 -11.38 -6.83
N VAL A 65 3.87 -10.60 -7.80
CA VAL A 65 4.54 -11.08 -9.02
C VAL A 65 5.81 -11.88 -8.67
N GLY A 66 6.63 -11.38 -7.74
CA GLY A 66 7.82 -12.10 -7.27
C GLY A 66 7.49 -13.39 -6.52
N LEU A 67 6.42 -13.41 -5.71
CA LEU A 67 5.99 -14.63 -4.99
C LEU A 67 5.45 -15.70 -5.95
N LEU A 68 4.86 -15.31 -7.07
CA LEU A 68 4.44 -16.21 -8.15
C LEU A 68 5.61 -16.73 -9.01
N GLY A 69 6.84 -16.29 -8.72
CA GLY A 69 8.05 -16.76 -9.40
C GLY A 69 8.29 -16.12 -10.77
N VAL A 70 7.66 -14.98 -11.06
CA VAL A 70 7.90 -14.25 -12.31
C VAL A 70 9.27 -13.57 -12.22
N PRO A 71 10.23 -13.91 -13.11
CA PRO A 71 11.52 -13.23 -13.12
C PRO A 71 11.34 -11.82 -13.70
N LEU A 72 11.68 -10.81 -12.90
CA LEU A 72 11.88 -9.45 -13.39
C LEU A 72 13.27 -9.42 -14.01
N ARG A 73 13.34 -9.43 -15.34
CA ARG A 73 14.59 -9.34 -16.11
C ARG A 73 15.18 -7.93 -16.03
#